data_AF-A0A149TLJ5-F1
#
_entry.id   AF-A0A149TLJ5-F1
#
_cell.length_a   1.000
_cell.length_b   1.000
_cell.length_c   1.000
_cell.angle_alpha   90.00
_cell.angle_beta   90.00
_cell.angle_gamma   90.00
#
_symmetry.space_group_name_H-M   'P 1'
#
loop_
_entity.id
_entity.type
_entity.pdbx_description
1 polymer ?
#
loop_
_entity_poly.entity_id
_entity_poly.type
_entity_poly.pdbx_seq_one_letter_code
_entity_poly.pdbx_strand_id
1 'polypeptide(L)'
;MKKILLSLSIALLACGHAHAQGVPFIDPAWQSQDRQIRQAETSQCHVSGIMPRLRCRENVRSRYISQGMVPGTMPYVERHYGGMSVSELNSQIEKLNGLYGRVRMVGSFKPEVGEITYEMVQADINYIRQLINAKGGMPPLFNPNARGQ
;
A
#
# COMPACT_ATOMS: atom_id res chain seq x y z
N MET A 1 48.99 34.33 -30.09
CA MET A 1 48.99 34.71 -28.66
C MET A 1 47.75 35.52 -28.32
N LYS A 2 46.77 34.94 -27.60
CA LYS A 2 46.05 35.51 -26.44
C LYS A 2 44.88 34.61 -26.06
N LYS A 3 44.80 34.34 -24.76
CA LYS A 3 43.82 33.51 -24.06
C LYS A 3 42.49 34.27 -23.92
N ILE A 4 41.38 33.56 -23.75
CA ILE A 4 40.49 33.64 -22.57
C ILE A 4 39.45 32.50 -22.69
N LEU A 5 39.53 31.57 -21.73
CA LEU A 5 38.49 30.61 -21.39
C LEU A 5 37.35 31.35 -20.70
N LEU A 6 36.11 31.05 -21.07
CA LEU A 6 34.93 31.36 -20.25
C LEU A 6 34.05 30.11 -20.18
N SER A 7 34.38 29.29 -19.18
CA SER A 7 33.52 28.26 -18.64
C SER A 7 32.32 28.91 -17.96
N LEU A 8 31.13 28.74 -18.51
CA LEU A 8 29.89 29.04 -17.79
C LEU A 8 29.34 27.74 -17.19
N SER A 9 29.89 27.38 -16.03
CA SER A 9 29.39 26.31 -15.19
C SER A 9 28.10 26.79 -14.51
N ILE A 10 26.94 26.53 -15.11
CA ILE A 10 25.66 26.67 -14.42
C ILE A 10 25.47 25.41 -13.56
N ALA A 11 26.05 25.49 -12.37
CA ALA A 11 25.80 24.56 -11.29
C ALA A 11 24.47 24.90 -10.61
N LEU A 12 23.63 23.87 -10.45
CA LEU A 12 22.84 23.59 -9.25
C LEU A 12 21.88 24.68 -8.76
N LEU A 13 20.62 24.59 -9.19
CA LEU A 13 19.45 24.97 -8.38
C LEU A 13 18.23 24.15 -8.79
N ALA A 14 18.38 22.83 -8.74
CA ALA A 14 17.26 21.91 -8.61
C ALA A 14 17.53 21.05 -7.37
N CYS A 15 17.54 21.68 -6.19
CA CYS A 15 17.12 21.00 -4.98
C CYS A 15 15.63 20.66 -5.13
N GLY A 16 15.34 19.69 -6.01
CA GLY A 16 14.16 18.87 -5.84
C GLY A 16 14.28 18.36 -4.42
N HIS A 17 13.30 18.70 -3.59
CA HIS A 17 13.22 18.17 -2.26
C HIS A 17 13.11 16.65 -2.43
N ALA A 18 14.24 15.96 -2.34
CA ALA A 18 14.29 14.55 -2.05
C ALA A 18 13.77 14.46 -0.62
N HIS A 19 12.46 14.63 -0.46
CA HIS A 19 11.75 14.07 0.67
C HIS A 19 12.21 12.62 0.65
N ALA A 20 12.99 12.23 1.65
CA ALA A 20 13.35 10.86 1.88
C ALA A 20 12.04 10.13 2.19
N GLN A 21 11.25 9.87 1.15
CA GLN A 21 10.15 8.94 1.18
C GLN A 21 10.83 7.62 1.55
N GLY A 22 10.39 7.01 2.64
CA GLY A 22 10.96 5.75 3.10
C GLY A 22 11.04 4.75 1.94
N VAL A 23 11.98 3.81 2.00
CA VAL A 23 12.11 2.78 0.97
C VAL A 23 10.77 2.01 0.87
N PRO A 24 10.14 1.90 -0.32
CA PRO A 24 8.91 1.16 -0.49
C PRO A 24 9.08 -0.30 -0.05
N PHE A 25 8.18 -0.78 0.79
CA PHE A 25 8.12 -2.20 1.14
C PHE A 25 7.30 -2.94 0.07
N ILE A 26 7.99 -3.67 -0.81
CA ILE A 26 7.36 -4.40 -1.91
C ILE A 26 7.07 -5.83 -1.49
N ASP A 27 5.79 -6.21 -1.53
CA ASP A 27 5.36 -7.59 -1.33
C ASP A 27 5.24 -8.30 -2.69
N PRO A 28 5.98 -9.40 -2.94
CA PRO A 28 5.96 -10.08 -4.23
C PRO A 28 4.58 -10.65 -4.63
N ALA A 29 3.79 -11.13 -3.67
CA ALA A 29 2.48 -11.70 -3.94
C ALA A 29 1.51 -10.59 -4.40
N TRP A 30 1.51 -9.47 -3.69
CA TRP A 30 0.75 -8.28 -4.05
C TRP A 30 1.22 -7.64 -5.35
N GLN A 31 2.53 -7.64 -5.62
CA GLN A 31 3.10 -7.00 -6.81
C GLN A 31 2.51 -7.55 -8.11
N SER A 32 2.30 -8.86 -8.19
CA SER A 32 1.67 -9.47 -9.38
C SER A 32 0.24 -8.98 -9.59
N GLN A 33 -0.54 -8.86 -8.51
CA GLN A 33 -1.94 -8.42 -8.54
C GLN A 33 -2.04 -6.92 -8.82
N ASP A 34 -1.23 -6.09 -8.17
CA ASP A 34 -1.22 -4.65 -8.39
C ASP A 34 -0.82 -4.29 -9.84
N ARG A 35 0.10 -5.05 -10.45
CA ARG A 35 0.39 -4.91 -11.90
C ARG A 35 -0.84 -5.17 -12.75
N GLN A 36 -1.56 -6.27 -12.50
CA GLN A 36 -2.77 -6.63 -13.26
C GLN A 36 -3.85 -5.56 -13.12
N ILE A 37 -4.07 -5.05 -11.90
CA ILE A 37 -5.04 -3.99 -11.63
C ILE A 37 -4.67 -2.72 -12.38
N ARG A 38 -3.42 -2.25 -12.28
CA ARG A 38 -2.95 -1.04 -12.97
C ARG A 38 -2.98 -1.19 -14.50
N GLN A 39 -2.71 -2.39 -15.00
CA GLN A 39 -2.82 -2.70 -16.43
C GLN A 39 -4.28 -2.62 -16.88
N ALA A 40 -5.21 -3.20 -16.13
CA ALA A 40 -6.65 -3.12 -16.40
C ALA A 40 -7.17 -1.68 -16.33
N GLU A 41 -6.72 -0.89 -15.34
CA GLU A 41 -7.02 0.54 -15.25
C GLU A 41 -6.54 1.31 -16.49
N THR A 42 -5.39 0.92 -17.06
CA THR A 42 -4.81 1.60 -18.23
C THR A 42 -5.50 1.17 -19.53
N SER A 43 -5.84 -0.11 -19.68
CA SER A 43 -6.44 -0.66 -20.90
C SER A 43 -7.95 -0.48 -21.01
N GLN A 44 -8.64 -0.14 -19.91
CA GLN A 44 -10.09 0.03 -19.92
C GLN A 44 -10.51 1.51 -19.84
N CYS A 45 -9.65 2.39 -19.34
CA CYS A 45 -9.99 3.80 -19.12
C CYS A 45 -9.48 4.74 -20.21
N HIS A 46 -9.90 4.46 -21.45
CA HIS A 46 -9.62 5.28 -22.65
C HIS A 46 -10.57 6.48 -22.81
N VAL A 47 -10.89 7.16 -21.70
CA VAL A 47 -11.81 8.31 -21.72
C VAL A 47 -11.06 9.64 -21.78
N SER A 48 -11.68 10.60 -22.48
CA SER A 48 -11.24 11.99 -22.56
C SER A 48 -11.63 12.72 -21.27
N GLY A 49 -10.68 13.42 -20.66
CA GLY A 49 -10.88 14.19 -19.43
C GLY A 49 -10.38 13.50 -18.15
N ILE A 50 -9.89 14.30 -17.21
CA ILE A 50 -9.27 13.83 -15.96
C ILE A 50 -10.30 13.16 -15.05
N MET A 51 -11.42 13.82 -14.78
CA MET A 51 -12.45 13.29 -13.85
C MET A 51 -13.11 11.99 -14.35
N PRO A 52 -13.54 11.88 -15.62
CA PRO A 52 -14.03 10.61 -16.15
C PRO A 52 -13.00 9.49 -16.05
N ARG A 53 -11.71 9.79 -16.27
CA ARG A 53 -10.63 8.81 -16.18
C ARG A 53 -10.43 8.32 -14.74
N LEU A 54 -10.45 9.23 -13.77
CA LEU A 54 -10.34 8.86 -12.35
C LEU A 54 -11.50 7.97 -11.92
N ARG A 55 -12.74 8.34 -12.26
CA ARG A 55 -13.93 7.53 -11.97
C ARG A 55 -13.88 6.16 -12.65
N CYS A 56 -13.41 6.09 -13.89
CA CYS A 56 -13.21 4.81 -14.56
C CYS A 56 -12.21 3.93 -13.81
N ARG A 57 -11.05 4.48 -13.41
CA ARG A 57 -10.03 3.72 -12.66
C ARG A 57 -10.58 3.22 -11.33
N GLU A 58 -11.33 4.06 -10.62
CA GLU A 58 -12.01 3.69 -9.38
C GLU A 58 -13.00 2.54 -9.60
N ASN A 59 -13.82 2.59 -10.66
CA ASN A 59 -14.73 1.51 -11.02
C ASN A 59 -14.00 0.22 -11.43
N VAL A 60 -12.86 0.32 -12.12
CA VAL A 60 -12.04 -0.85 -12.42
C VAL A 60 -11.53 -1.47 -11.13
N ARG A 61 -10.93 -0.66 -10.25
CA ARG A 61 -10.35 -1.09 -8.97
C ARG A 61 -11.41 -1.64 -8.02
N SER A 62 -12.61 -1.07 -7.97
CA SER A 62 -13.70 -1.53 -7.10
C SER A 62 -14.10 -2.97 -7.38
N ARG A 63 -14.02 -3.42 -8.64
CA ARG A 63 -14.22 -4.84 -8.99
C ARG A 63 -13.19 -5.74 -8.32
N TYR A 64 -11.91 -5.39 -8.37
CA TYR A 64 -10.84 -6.14 -7.70
C TYR A 64 -10.97 -6.08 -6.16
N ILE A 65 -11.40 -4.95 -5.61
CA ILE A 65 -11.72 -4.83 -4.17
C ILE A 65 -12.84 -5.82 -3.82
N SER A 66 -13.95 -5.82 -4.56
CA SER A 66 -15.09 -6.72 -4.28
C SER A 66 -14.74 -8.20 -4.41
N GLN A 67 -13.75 -8.54 -5.23
CA GLN A 67 -13.19 -9.90 -5.35
C GLN A 67 -12.21 -10.25 -4.22
N GLY A 68 -11.95 -9.34 -3.27
CA GLY A 68 -11.01 -9.55 -2.19
C GLY A 68 -9.55 -9.62 -2.66
N MET A 69 -9.19 -8.92 -3.72
CA MET A 69 -7.82 -8.93 -4.27
C MET A 69 -6.97 -7.74 -3.81
N VAL A 70 -7.50 -6.80 -3.03
CA VAL A 70 -6.78 -5.56 -2.68
C VAL A 70 -6.55 -5.49 -1.17
N PRO A 71 -5.28 -5.54 -0.69
CA PRO A 71 -4.96 -5.35 0.73
C PRO A 71 -5.49 -4.04 1.29
N GLY A 72 -5.74 -4.01 2.60
CA GLY A 72 -6.34 -2.87 3.29
C GLY A 72 -7.86 -2.75 3.08
N THR A 73 -8.53 -3.82 2.66
CA THR A 73 -9.98 -3.84 2.43
C THR A 73 -10.65 -5.02 3.12
N MET A 74 -11.90 -4.84 3.57
CA MET A 74 -12.65 -5.91 4.22
C MET A 74 -12.77 -7.17 3.35
N PRO A 75 -13.13 -7.09 2.05
CA PRO A 75 -13.26 -8.31 1.24
C PRO A 75 -11.94 -9.08 1.09
N TYR A 76 -10.79 -8.37 1.08
CA TYR A 76 -9.49 -9.03 1.07
C TYR A 76 -9.27 -9.82 2.36
N VAL A 77 -9.59 -9.21 3.50
CA VAL A 77 -9.45 -9.84 4.81
C VAL A 77 -10.40 -11.02 4.99
N GLU A 78 -11.65 -10.91 4.55
CA GLU A 78 -12.61 -12.02 4.55
C GLU A 78 -12.13 -13.17 3.66
N ARG A 79 -11.64 -12.88 2.46
CA ARG A 79 -11.15 -13.89 1.51
C ARG A 79 -9.92 -14.63 2.03
N HIS A 80 -8.95 -13.92 2.60
CA HIS A 80 -7.65 -14.50 2.96
C HIS A 80 -7.60 -15.01 4.40
N TYR A 81 -8.38 -14.41 5.31
CA TYR A 81 -8.34 -14.70 6.74
C TYR A 81 -9.68 -15.19 7.30
N GLY A 82 -10.80 -15.06 6.58
CA GLY A 82 -12.13 -15.41 7.09
C GLY A 82 -12.29 -16.87 7.53
N GLY A 83 -11.56 -17.79 6.90
CA GLY A 83 -11.52 -19.22 7.26
C GLY A 83 -10.65 -19.56 8.47
N MET A 84 -9.83 -18.61 8.96
CA MET A 84 -8.92 -18.85 10.07
C MET A 84 -9.64 -18.90 11.43
N SER A 85 -9.05 -19.65 12.36
CA SER A 85 -9.40 -19.63 13.77
C SER A 85 -8.97 -18.32 14.45
N VAL A 86 -9.53 -18.01 15.63
CA VAL A 86 -9.14 -16.82 16.41
C VAL A 86 -7.64 -16.81 16.72
N SER A 87 -7.06 -17.96 17.05
CA SER A 87 -5.62 -18.08 17.34
C SER A 87 -4.76 -17.70 16.12
N GLU A 88 -5.11 -18.23 14.94
CA GLU A 88 -4.42 -17.90 13.69
C GLU A 88 -4.56 -16.42 13.33
N LEU A 89 -5.75 -15.84 13.51
CA LEU A 89 -6.00 -14.41 13.29
C LEU A 89 -5.13 -13.53 14.21
N ASN A 90 -4.97 -13.92 15.48
CA ASN A 90 -4.06 -13.24 16.41
C ASN A 90 -2.61 -13.29 15.92
N SER A 91 -2.15 -14.45 15.45
CA SER A 91 -0.81 -14.58 14.85
C SER A 91 -0.65 -13.74 13.58
N GLN A 92 -1.70 -13.52 12.78
CA GLN A 92 -1.64 -12.60 11.64
C GLN A 92 -1.49 -11.15 12.09
N ILE A 93 -2.18 -10.73 13.16
CA ILE A 93 -1.99 -9.38 13.73
C ILE A 93 -0.54 -9.17 14.18
N GLU A 94 0.08 -10.16 14.82
CA GLU A 94 1.49 -10.07 15.24
C GLU A 94 2.44 -9.90 14.04
N LYS A 95 2.24 -10.69 12.98
CA LYS A 95 3.02 -10.56 11.73
C LYS A 95 2.87 -9.18 11.10
N LEU A 96 1.64 -8.67 11.03
CA LEU A 96 1.33 -7.36 10.46
C LEU A 96 1.92 -6.22 11.33
N ASN A 97 1.86 -6.33 12.67
CA ASN A 97 2.51 -5.39 13.57
C ASN A 97 4.02 -5.32 13.34
N GLY A 98 4.66 -6.46 13.02
CA GLY A 98 6.09 -6.52 12.68
C GLY A 98 6.48 -5.76 11.39
N LEU A 99 5.51 -5.30 10.60
CA LEU A 99 5.75 -4.45 9.44
C LEU A 99 5.84 -2.96 9.81
N TYR A 100 5.36 -2.55 10.98
CA TYR A 100 5.48 -1.17 11.41
C TYR A 100 6.95 -0.74 11.52
N GLY A 101 7.27 0.42 10.93
CA GLY A 101 8.65 0.91 10.78
C GLY A 101 9.35 0.45 9.49
N ARG A 102 8.78 -0.49 8.75
CA ARG A 102 9.24 -0.92 7.42
C ARG A 102 8.34 -0.40 6.30
N VAL A 103 7.04 -0.37 6.55
CA VAL A 103 6.06 0.25 5.65
C VAL A 103 6.04 1.77 5.86
N ARG A 104 5.98 2.53 4.77
CA ARG A 104 5.88 4.00 4.83
C ARG A 104 4.42 4.46 4.79
N MET A 105 4.17 5.62 5.37
CA MET A 105 2.95 6.38 5.10
C MET A 105 3.06 7.01 3.72
N VAL A 106 2.03 6.83 2.89
CA VAL A 106 2.06 7.31 1.51
C VAL A 106 1.21 8.59 1.37
N GLY A 107 0.17 8.78 2.20
CA GLY A 107 -0.64 10.01 2.19
C GLY A 107 -1.15 10.37 0.78
N SER A 108 -0.76 11.54 0.27
CA SER A 108 -1.15 12.03 -1.06
C SER A 108 -0.27 11.51 -2.21
N PHE A 109 0.79 10.76 -1.92
CA PHE A 109 1.66 10.20 -2.95
C PHE A 109 1.04 8.95 -3.57
N LYS A 110 1.52 8.54 -4.75
CA LYS A 110 1.11 7.27 -5.36
C LYS A 110 2.02 6.15 -4.83
N PRO A 111 1.47 5.04 -4.34
CA PRO A 111 2.29 3.89 -3.96
C PRO A 111 2.95 3.25 -5.19
N GLU A 112 4.14 2.70 -4.99
CA GLU A 112 4.85 1.91 -5.98
C GLU A 112 4.10 0.60 -6.28
N VAL A 113 4.45 -0.04 -7.39
CA VAL A 113 3.79 -1.28 -7.80
C VAL A 113 4.12 -2.41 -6.81
N GLY A 114 3.09 -2.96 -6.17
CA GLY A 114 3.25 -4.01 -5.15
C GLY A 114 3.68 -3.49 -3.79
N GLU A 115 3.63 -2.19 -3.57
CA GLU A 115 3.93 -1.60 -2.27
C GLU A 115 2.81 -1.90 -1.27
N ILE A 116 3.17 -2.43 -0.10
CA ILE A 116 2.29 -2.49 1.08
C ILE A 116 2.53 -1.22 1.90
N THR A 117 1.48 -0.43 2.09
CA THR A 117 1.56 0.85 2.80
C THR A 117 1.18 0.72 4.27
N TYR A 118 1.56 1.71 5.08
CA TYR A 118 1.15 1.80 6.47
C TYR A 118 -0.38 1.73 6.63
N GLU A 119 -1.11 2.45 5.79
CA GLU A 119 -2.57 2.53 5.80
C GLU A 119 -3.22 1.18 5.47
N MET A 120 -2.64 0.42 4.54
CA MET A 120 -3.10 -0.94 4.22
C MET A 120 -2.94 -1.88 5.42
N VAL A 121 -1.75 -1.89 6.05
CA VAL A 121 -1.46 -2.74 7.23
C VAL A 121 -2.40 -2.39 8.38
N GLN A 122 -2.60 -1.10 8.66
CA GLN A 122 -3.50 -0.65 9.71
C GLN A 122 -4.95 -1.06 9.44
N ALA A 123 -5.42 -0.91 8.20
CA ALA A 123 -6.76 -1.33 7.80
C ALA A 123 -6.94 -2.85 7.93
N ASP A 124 -5.99 -3.65 7.45
CA ASP A 124 -6.04 -5.11 7.56
C ASP A 124 -6.09 -5.56 9.02
N ILE A 125 -5.25 -5.01 9.91
CA ILE A 125 -5.31 -5.29 11.35
C ILE A 125 -6.70 -4.97 11.91
N ASN A 126 -7.27 -3.81 11.57
CA ASN A 126 -8.58 -3.41 12.07
C ASN A 126 -9.70 -4.36 11.60
N TYR A 127 -9.66 -4.81 10.35
CA TYR A 127 -10.62 -5.77 9.84
C TYR A 127 -10.43 -7.17 10.44
N ILE A 128 -9.18 -7.62 10.64
CA ILE A 128 -8.90 -8.88 11.32
C ILE A 128 -9.43 -8.86 12.76
N ARG A 129 -9.30 -7.72 13.48
CA ARG A 129 -9.91 -7.55 14.80
C ARG A 129 -11.43 -7.67 14.77
N GLN A 130 -12.07 -7.12 13.75
CA GLN A 130 -13.52 -7.28 13.55
C GLN A 130 -13.89 -8.74 13.31
N LEU A 131 -13.11 -9.50 12.52
CA LEU A 131 -13.31 -10.94 12.33
C LEU A 131 -13.16 -11.73 13.64
N ILE A 132 -12.18 -11.39 14.48
CA ILE A 132 -12.00 -12.00 15.80
C ILE A 132 -13.24 -11.76 16.68
N ASN A 133 -13.69 -10.51 16.75
CA ASN A 133 -14.90 -10.15 17.50
C ASN A 133 -16.15 -10.90 16.98
N ALA A 134 -16.31 -10.97 15.66
CA ALA A 134 -17.43 -11.68 15.03
C ALA A 134 -17.43 -13.19 15.31
N LYS A 135 -16.26 -13.77 15.59
CA LYS A 135 -16.08 -15.16 16.01
C LYS A 135 -16.19 -15.37 17.53
N GLY A 136 -16.55 -14.34 18.30
CA GLY A 136 -16.66 -14.39 19.76
C GLY A 136 -15.31 -14.37 20.49
N GLY A 137 -14.21 -14.08 19.80
CA GLY A 137 -12.88 -13.93 20.39
C GLY A 137 -12.61 -12.51 20.90
N MET A 138 -11.53 -12.37 21.69
CA MET A 138 -11.00 -11.07 22.09
C MET A 138 -9.70 -10.80 21.35
N PRO A 139 -9.61 -9.76 20.49
CA PRO A 139 -8.40 -9.45 19.76
C PRO A 139 -7.31 -8.92 20.69
N PRO A 140 -6.02 -9.12 20.35
CA PRO A 140 -4.91 -8.60 21.13
C PRO A 140 -4.97 -7.07 21.19
N LEU A 141 -4.76 -6.54 22.41
CA LEU A 141 -4.61 -5.11 22.64
C LEU A 141 -3.45 -4.60 21.79
N PHE A 142 -3.62 -3.40 21.22
CA PHE A 142 -2.55 -2.75 20.48
C PHE A 142 -1.36 -2.53 21.42
N ASN A 143 -0.23 -3.18 21.14
CA ASN A 143 1.01 -2.96 21.87
C ASN A 143 2.05 -2.36 20.91
N PRO A 144 2.24 -1.03 20.89
CA PRO A 144 3.21 -0.37 20.02
C PRO A 144 4.67 -0.73 20.37
N ASN A 145 4.90 -1.37 21.52
CA ASN A 145 6.22 -1.77 22.00
C ASN A 145 6.53 -3.25 21.74
N ALA A 146 5.64 -4.02 21.12
CA ALA A 146 5.91 -5.39 20.68
C ALA A 146 6.79 -5.38 19.41
N ARG A 147 7.99 -4.78 19.50
CA ARG A 147 9.06 -5.08 18.55
C ARG A 147 9.59 -6.46 18.89
N GLY A 148 9.73 -7.30 17.87
CA GLY A 148 9.97 -8.74 17.98
C GLY A 148 10.97 -9.13 19.08
N GLN A 149 10.54 -10.11 19.89
CA GLN A 149 11.45 -11.06 20.51
C GLN A 149 11.73 -12.16 19.48
#